data_AF-A0A1Q9LDH6-F1
#
_entry.id   AF-A0A1Q9LDH6-F1
#
_cell.length_a   1.000
_cell.length_b   1.000
_cell.length_c   1.000
_cell.angle_alpha   90.00
_cell.angle_beta   90.00
_cell.angle_gamma   90.00
#
_symmetry.space_group_name_H-M   'P 1'
#
loop_
_entity.id
_entity.type
_entity.pdbx_description
1 polymer ?
#
loop_
_entity_poly.entity_id
_entity_poly.type
_entity_poly.pdbx_seq_one_letter_code
_entity_poly.pdbx_strand_id
1 'polypeptide(L)'
;MMRTTREPTFLPLTLTTSRTLDVDVHWAALRADAAAAEAWAALLAGCANTGRHQLPRRLRELHDAAAALAAPAATGRTRVTRELARITEAVTDRDGADFAEAFVAYDQAVATVLAQSRVRTESTTR
;
A
#
# COMPACT_ATOMS: atom_id res chain seq x y z
N MET A 1 5.64 -20.06 -25.66
CA MET A 1 5.13 -18.72 -25.33
C MET A 1 5.60 -18.36 -23.93
N MET A 2 6.58 -17.46 -23.81
CA MET A 2 6.98 -16.92 -22.49
C MET A 2 5.94 -15.87 -22.10
N ARG A 3 5.00 -16.24 -21.23
CA ARG A 3 4.30 -15.23 -20.43
C ARG A 3 5.37 -14.68 -19.49
N THR A 4 5.89 -13.49 -19.77
CA THR A 4 6.52 -12.67 -18.73
C THR A 4 5.38 -12.33 -17.78
N THR A 5 5.09 -13.24 -16.84
CA THR A 5 4.08 -13.02 -15.82
C THR A 5 4.58 -11.84 -15.01
N ARG A 6 4.11 -10.65 -15.38
CA ARG A 6 4.37 -9.44 -14.61
C ARG A 6 3.82 -9.74 -13.22
N GLU A 7 4.70 -9.65 -12.23
CA GLU A 7 4.30 -9.83 -10.85
C GLU A 7 3.15 -8.85 -10.54
N PRO A 8 2.07 -9.31 -9.89
CA PRO A 8 0.91 -8.46 -9.64
C PRO A 8 1.33 -7.29 -8.75
N THR A 9 1.14 -6.07 -9.25
CA THR A 9 1.35 -4.82 -8.48
C THR A 9 0.04 -4.45 -7.80
N PHE A 10 0.08 -4.30 -6.48
CA PHE A 10 -1.05 -3.94 -5.63
C PHE A 10 -1.07 -2.45 -5.27
N LEU A 11 0.07 -1.76 -5.39
CA LEU A 11 0.22 -0.34 -5.06
C LEU A 11 0.67 0.54 -6.26
N PRO A 12 0.08 0.40 -7.46
CA PRO A 12 0.58 1.09 -8.65
C PRO A 12 0.50 2.62 -8.55
N LEU A 13 -0.54 3.19 -7.94
CA LEU A 13 -0.69 4.64 -7.78
C LEU A 13 0.27 5.18 -6.72
N THR A 14 0.41 4.47 -5.61
CA THR A 14 1.34 4.82 -4.52
C THR A 14 2.79 4.76 -5.00
N LEU A 15 3.19 3.73 -5.74
CA LEU A 15 4.53 3.63 -6.31
C LEU A 15 4.84 4.77 -7.28
N THR A 16 3.87 5.12 -8.14
CA THR A 16 4.02 6.23 -9.10
C THR A 16 4.16 7.56 -8.37
N THR A 17 3.33 7.79 -7.35
CA THR A 17 3.28 9.07 -6.62
C THR A 17 4.49 9.26 -5.69
N SER A 18 4.91 8.19 -4.99
CA SER A 18 6.03 8.23 -4.04
C SER A 18 7.39 8.45 -4.71
N ARG A 19 7.57 7.96 -5.94
CA ARG A 19 8.84 8.01 -6.68
C ARG A 19 9.45 9.41 -6.78
N THR A 20 8.62 10.44 -6.85
CA THR A 20 9.06 11.84 -6.99
C THR A 20 8.97 12.63 -5.68
N LEU A 21 8.51 12.02 -4.60
CA LEU A 21 8.25 12.70 -3.33
C LEU A 21 9.40 12.52 -2.36
N ASP A 22 9.72 11.27 -2.06
CA ASP A 22 10.66 10.92 -1.00
C ASP A 22 11.15 9.48 -1.19
N VAL A 23 12.45 9.27 -0.98
CA VAL A 23 13.11 7.97 -1.22
C VAL A 23 12.68 6.93 -0.19
N ASP A 24 12.45 7.31 1.05
CA ASP A 24 12.09 6.39 2.13
C ASP A 24 10.63 5.94 1.97
N VAL A 25 9.73 6.85 1.61
CA VAL A 25 8.34 6.51 1.26
C VAL A 25 8.30 5.60 0.03
N HIS A 26 9.13 5.87 -0.99
CA HIS A 26 9.18 5.02 -2.18
C HIS A 26 9.66 3.60 -1.85
N TRP A 27 10.70 3.46 -1.03
CA TRP A 27 11.17 2.15 -0.58
C TRP A 27 10.16 1.42 0.31
N ALA A 28 9.43 2.14 1.17
CA ALA A 28 8.36 1.54 1.96
C ALA A 28 7.22 1.02 1.07
N ALA A 29 6.86 1.77 0.03
CA ALA A 29 5.85 1.36 -0.95
C ALA A 29 6.28 0.09 -1.72
N LEU A 30 7.54 0.00 -2.15
CA LEU A 30 8.08 -1.20 -2.82
C LEU A 30 8.03 -2.44 -1.92
N ARG A 31 8.39 -2.30 -0.64
CA ARG A 31 8.34 -3.43 0.31
C ARG A 31 6.91 -3.86 0.61
N ALA A 32 5.97 -2.92 0.67
CA ALA A 32 4.55 -3.22 0.87
C ALA A 32 3.93 -3.91 -0.35
N ASP A 33 4.28 -3.46 -1.56
CA ASP A 33 3.82 -4.06 -2.82
C ASP A 33 4.30 -5.50 -2.97
N ALA A 34 5.60 -5.75 -2.71
CA ALA A 34 6.16 -7.10 -2.73
C ALA A 34 5.50 -8.03 -1.70
N ALA A 35 5.28 -7.55 -0.47
CA ALA A 35 4.59 -8.34 0.55
C ALA A 35 3.13 -8.63 0.18
N ALA A 36 2.45 -7.73 -0.54
CA ALA A 36 1.10 -7.94 -1.03
C ALA A 36 1.08 -9.02 -2.12
N ALA A 37 2.05 -9.01 -3.04
CA ALA A 37 2.21 -10.06 -4.06
C ALA A 37 2.47 -11.44 -3.44
N GLU A 38 3.32 -11.52 -2.42
CA GLU A 38 3.55 -12.77 -1.67
C GLU A 38 2.30 -13.26 -0.94
N ALA A 39 1.56 -12.35 -0.28
CA ALA A 39 0.32 -12.69 0.41
C ALA A 39 -0.75 -13.18 -0.57
N TRP A 40 -0.89 -12.53 -1.72
CA TRP A 40 -1.77 -12.95 -2.81
C TRP A 40 -1.42 -14.33 -3.34
N ALA A 41 -0.15 -14.59 -3.64
CA ALA A 41 0.29 -15.91 -4.08
C ALA A 41 -0.02 -16.99 -3.03
N ALA A 42 0.17 -16.69 -1.74
CA ALA A 42 -0.17 -17.60 -0.66
C ALA A 42 -1.69 -17.84 -0.51
N LEU A 43 -2.52 -16.83 -0.77
CA LEU A 43 -3.98 -16.97 -0.82
C LEU A 43 -4.40 -17.90 -1.96
N LEU A 44 -3.91 -17.66 -3.17
CA LEU A 44 -4.23 -18.47 -4.35
C LEU A 44 -3.73 -19.93 -4.23
N ALA A 45 -2.57 -20.14 -3.61
CA ALA A 45 -2.02 -21.47 -3.40
C ALA A 45 -2.67 -22.22 -2.21
N GLY A 46 -3.52 -21.55 -1.41
CA GLY A 46 -4.07 -22.10 -0.17
C GLY A 46 -3.02 -22.33 0.94
N CYS A 47 -1.80 -21.80 0.78
CA CYS A 47 -0.71 -21.97 1.73
C CYS A 47 -0.77 -20.94 2.86
N ALA A 48 -0.43 -21.37 4.08
CA ALA A 48 -0.14 -20.47 5.20
C ALA A 48 1.34 -20.04 5.14
N ASN A 49 1.69 -19.18 4.18
CA ASN A 49 3.08 -18.76 3.98
C ASN A 49 3.43 -17.45 4.73
N THR A 50 4.73 -17.18 4.88
CA THR A 50 5.32 -16.04 5.61
C THR A 50 4.84 -14.66 5.17
N GLY A 51 4.45 -14.49 3.90
CA GLY A 51 3.93 -13.23 3.36
C GLY A 51 2.73 -12.68 4.15
N ARG A 52 1.86 -13.55 4.69
CA ARG A 52 0.72 -13.15 5.53
C ARG A 52 1.17 -12.45 6.82
N HIS A 53 2.30 -12.84 7.38
CA HIS A 53 2.84 -12.25 8.61
C HIS A 53 3.59 -10.94 8.34
N GLN A 54 4.21 -10.81 7.18
CA GLN A 54 4.96 -9.60 6.85
C GLN A 54 4.06 -8.47 6.38
N LEU A 55 2.95 -8.78 5.72
CA LEU A 55 2.11 -7.77 5.08
C LEU A 55 1.60 -6.69 6.05
N PRO A 56 1.01 -7.00 7.22
CA PRO A 56 0.54 -5.97 8.15
C PRO A 56 1.66 -5.04 8.63
N ARG A 57 2.87 -5.57 8.81
CA ARG A 57 4.04 -4.77 9.18
C ARG A 57 4.46 -3.84 8.05
N ARG A 58 4.53 -4.32 6.82
CA ARG A 58 4.95 -3.50 5.66
C ARG A 58 3.96 -2.39 5.34
N LEU A 59 2.66 -2.65 5.46
CA LEU A 59 1.64 -1.62 5.27
C LEU A 59 1.69 -0.55 6.38
N ARG A 60 2.06 -0.94 7.61
CA ARG A 60 2.28 0.01 8.70
C ARG A 60 3.51 0.88 8.47
N GLU A 61 4.63 0.28 8.04
CA GLU A 61 5.84 1.03 7.65
C GLU A 61 5.53 2.07 6.56
N LEU A 62 4.75 1.70 5.55
CA LEU A 62 4.31 2.62 4.50
C LEU A 62 3.42 3.73 5.06
N HIS A 63 2.48 3.39 5.94
CA HIS A 63 1.62 4.38 6.59
C HIS A 63 2.42 5.40 7.40
N ASP A 64 3.37 4.93 8.21
CA ASP A 64 4.19 5.80 9.06
C ASP A 64 5.11 6.70 8.21
N ALA A 65 5.70 6.17 7.15
CA ALA A 65 6.50 6.95 6.21
C ALA A 65 5.66 8.00 5.47
N ALA A 66 4.45 7.64 5.01
CA ALA A 66 3.54 8.59 4.38
C ALA A 66 3.04 9.67 5.36
N ALA A 67 2.82 9.31 6.63
CA ALA A 67 2.41 10.24 7.68
C ALA A 67 3.52 11.24 8.03
N ALA A 68 4.79 10.88 7.92
CA ALA A 68 5.90 11.80 8.12
C ALA A 68 5.95 12.92 7.06
N LEU A 69 5.51 12.65 5.82
CA LEU A 69 5.39 13.66 4.75
C LEU A 69 4.11 14.50 4.86
N ALA A 70 3.04 13.90 5.40
CA ALA A 70 1.75 14.53 5.51
C ALA A 70 1.60 15.27 6.85
N ALA A 71 1.76 16.59 6.85
CA ALA A 71 1.23 17.42 7.96
C ALA A 71 -0.26 17.07 8.19
N PRO A 72 -0.76 17.07 9.43
CA PRO A 72 -1.86 16.22 9.87
C PRO A 72 -3.20 16.57 9.22
N ALA A 73 -3.48 16.01 8.05
CA ALA A 73 -4.82 15.92 7.49
C ALA A 73 -5.50 14.68 8.08
N ALA A 74 -6.16 14.85 9.23
CA ALA A 74 -6.77 13.78 10.02
C ALA A 74 -7.66 12.83 9.21
N THR A 75 -8.36 13.35 8.20
CA THR A 75 -9.28 12.59 7.33
C THR A 75 -8.59 11.55 6.45
N GLY A 76 -7.38 11.85 5.94
CA GLY A 76 -6.60 10.89 5.14
C GLY A 76 -6.11 9.73 6.00
N ARG A 77 -5.72 10.01 7.24
CA ARG A 77 -5.23 9.01 8.20
C ARG A 77 -6.30 7.98 8.55
N THR A 78 -7.52 8.44 8.85
CA THR A 78 -8.65 7.55 9.20
C THR A 78 -9.03 6.60 8.06
N ARG A 79 -9.01 7.10 6.81
CA ARG A 79 -9.31 6.25 5.64
C ARG A 79 -8.25 5.17 5.44
N VAL A 80 -6.96 5.51 5.54
CA VAL A 80 -5.87 4.53 5.40
C VAL A 80 -5.93 3.47 6.51
N THR A 81 -6.23 3.86 7.76
CA THR A 81 -6.38 2.91 8.88
C THR A 81 -7.56 1.96 8.68
N ARG A 82 -8.68 2.45 8.14
CA ARG A 82 -9.85 1.60 7.83
C ARG A 82 -9.52 0.54 6.79
N GLU A 83 -8.89 0.92 5.68
CA GLU A 83 -8.55 -0.04 4.62
C GLU A 83 -7.45 -1.02 5.07
N LEU A 84 -6.51 -0.60 5.93
CA LEU A 84 -5.56 -1.49 6.60
C LEU A 84 -6.24 -2.61 7.39
N ALA A 85 -7.29 -2.28 8.15
CA ALA A 85 -8.06 -3.26 8.89
C ALA A 85 -8.75 -4.24 7.94
N ARG A 86 -9.37 -3.72 6.87
CA ARG A 86 -10.06 -4.53 5.85
C ARG A 86 -9.12 -5.50 5.12
N ILE A 87 -7.90 -5.07 4.79
CA ILE A 87 -6.86 -5.97 4.23
C ILE A 87 -6.49 -7.07 5.22
N THR A 88 -6.33 -6.71 6.51
CA THR A 88 -5.95 -7.68 7.55
C THR A 88 -7.05 -8.73 7.77
N GLU A 89 -8.32 -8.30 7.73
CA GLU A 89 -9.48 -9.19 7.79
C GLU A 89 -9.51 -10.13 6.57
N ALA A 90 -9.39 -9.62 5.35
CA ALA A 90 -9.38 -10.45 4.13
C ALA A 90 -8.26 -11.51 4.11
N VAL A 91 -7.07 -11.17 4.62
CA VAL A 91 -5.95 -12.14 4.77
C VAL A 91 -6.30 -13.24 5.78
N THR A 92 -7.02 -12.89 6.84
CA THR A 92 -7.46 -13.81 7.90
C THR A 92 -8.54 -14.76 7.36
N ASP A 93 -9.54 -14.21 6.68
CA ASP A 93 -10.68 -14.94 6.13
C ASP A 93 -10.34 -15.72 4.85
N ARG A 94 -9.12 -15.53 4.33
CA ARG A 94 -8.61 -16.16 3.10
C ARG A 94 -9.42 -15.78 1.86
N ASP A 95 -10.04 -14.61 1.87
CA ASP A 95 -10.85 -14.13 0.77
C ASP A 95 -9.98 -13.31 -0.20
N GLY A 96 -9.71 -13.88 -1.37
CA GLY A 96 -8.96 -13.20 -2.42
C GLY A 96 -9.72 -12.05 -3.07
N ALA A 97 -11.04 -12.13 -3.19
CA ALA A 97 -11.83 -11.06 -3.79
C ALA A 97 -11.80 -9.81 -2.90
N ASP A 98 -12.06 -9.98 -1.60
CA ASP A 98 -12.00 -8.91 -0.61
C ASP A 98 -10.58 -8.36 -0.47
N PHE A 99 -9.57 -9.23 -0.55
CA PHE A 99 -8.17 -8.80 -0.55
C PHE A 99 -7.89 -7.84 -1.71
N ALA A 100 -8.27 -8.21 -2.94
CA ALA A 100 -8.05 -7.38 -4.11
C ALA A 100 -8.82 -6.05 -4.03
N GLU A 101 -10.08 -6.06 -3.60
CA GLU A 101 -10.88 -4.85 -3.45
C GLU A 101 -10.29 -3.90 -2.40
N ALA A 102 -9.89 -4.44 -1.24
CA ALA A 102 -9.30 -3.66 -0.16
C ALA A 102 -7.97 -3.02 -0.60
N PHE A 103 -7.16 -3.69 -1.41
CA PHE A 103 -5.94 -3.12 -1.96
C PHE A 103 -6.18 -1.98 -2.95
N VAL A 104 -7.22 -2.07 -3.80
CA VAL A 104 -7.59 -0.95 -4.69
C VAL A 104 -7.96 0.29 -3.87
N ALA A 105 -8.78 0.11 -2.83
CA ALA A 105 -9.19 1.22 -1.96
C ALA A 105 -8.01 1.79 -1.15
N TYR A 106 -7.12 0.93 -0.66
CA TYR A 106 -5.92 1.33 0.07
C TYR A 106 -4.94 2.11 -0.81
N ASP A 107 -4.61 1.62 -2.02
CA ASP A 107 -3.69 2.29 -2.94
C ASP A 107 -4.19 3.69 -3.30
N GLN A 108 -5.49 3.83 -3.59
CA GLN A 108 -6.11 5.13 -3.83
C GLN A 108 -6.00 6.08 -2.63
N ALA A 109 -6.25 5.57 -1.41
CA ALA A 109 -6.20 6.38 -0.20
C ALA A 109 -4.78 6.90 0.08
N VAL A 110 -3.77 6.02 -0.03
CA VAL A 110 -2.36 6.40 0.21
C VAL A 110 -1.86 7.35 -0.89
N ALA A 111 -2.12 7.04 -2.16
CA ALA A 111 -1.72 7.91 -3.27
C ALA A 111 -2.33 9.31 -3.15
N THR A 112 -3.58 9.43 -2.68
CA THR A 112 -4.23 10.73 -2.43
C THR A 112 -3.50 11.53 -1.35
N VAL A 113 -3.14 10.90 -0.23
CA VAL A 113 -2.39 11.55 0.86
C VAL A 113 -1.02 12.04 0.38
N LEU A 114 -0.33 11.22 -0.41
CA LEU A 114 0.97 11.56 -0.99
C LEU A 114 0.85 12.72 -2.00
N ALA A 115 -0.14 12.68 -2.89
CA ALA A 115 -0.37 13.75 -3.86
C ALA A 115 -0.70 15.10 -3.18
N GLN A 116 -1.51 15.09 -2.12
CA GLN A 116 -1.79 16.28 -1.33
C GLN A 116 -0.54 16.85 -0.66
N SER A 117 0.37 15.98 -0.21
CA SER A 117 1.64 16.39 0.39
C SER A 117 2.56 17.05 -0.63
N ARG A 118 2.58 16.55 -1.88
CA ARG A 118 3.32 17.16 -2.99
C ARG A 118 2.89 18.60 -3.27
N VAL A 119 1.58 18.80 -3.46
CA VAL A 119 1.00 20.12 -3.80
C VAL A 119 1.33 21.16 -2.72
N ARG A 120 1.31 20.75 -1.44
CA ARG A 120 1.68 21.63 -0.33
C ARG A 120 3.14 22.05 -0.38
N THR A 121 4.07 21.10 -0.58
CA THR A 121 5.51 21.42 -0.66
C THR A 121 5.80 22.40 -1.81
N GLU A 122 5.20 22.19 -2.98
CA GLU A 122 5.31 23.09 -4.14
C GLU A 122 4.70 24.48 -3.87
N SER A 123 3.64 24.57 -3.05
CA SER A 123 2.99 25.84 -2.70
C SER A 123 3.76 26.65 -1.65
N THR A 124 4.52 26.00 -0.75
CA THR A 124 5.35 26.69 0.25
C THR A 124 6.66 27.24 -0.32
N THR A 125 7.10 26.74 -1.48
CA THR A 125 8.33 27.21 -2.14
C THR A 125 8.12 28.37 -3.13
N ARG A 126 6.91 28.94 -3.20
CA ARG A 126 6.53 29.99 -4.15
C ARG A 126 6.12 31.28 -3.44
#